data_AF-A0A7S2K748-F1
#
_entry.id   AF-A0A7S2K748-F1
#
_cell.length_a   1.000
_cell.length_b   1.000
_cell.length_c   1.000
_cell.angle_alpha   90.00
_cell.angle_beta   90.00
_cell.angle_gamma   90.00
#
_symmetry.space_group_name_H-M   'P 1'
#
loop_
_entity.id
_entity.type
_entity.pdbx_description
1 polymer ?
#
loop_
_entity_poly.entity_id
_entity_poly.type
_entity_poly.pdbx_seq_one_letter_code
_entity_poly.pdbx_strand_id
1 'polypeptide(L)'
;AIYMKRYQVARPIKAYLYQRSDTVRCIVTSLTDEQAGGDLYEELQRHDAKPLDHTGYGSNDDSDEDLGEPAPNWRPKSKLVTSSSTKDAVARPMHKSDILSMLVGIYGSKELFVNEYRALLADKLLANLEYDTDRDFHTLELLKLRFGEESMHQCEIMIKDINDSKRINSNLRSTAATALIAEERKKRRGRRKECIRTQLSDGFVVDASIVSHVFWPEMEKNDLKVYPTQVKDQLTQYSKEYAKLKNPRRLIWLEQLGTVELELYLDDESDG
;
A
#
# COMPACT_ATOMS: atom_id res chain seq x y z
N ALA A 1 25.91 2.08 -32.95
CA ALA A 1 24.96 3.02 -33.58
C ALA A 1 23.59 3.07 -32.90
N ILE A 2 22.90 1.95 -32.67
CA ILE A 2 21.52 1.92 -32.10
C ILE A 2 21.45 2.40 -30.64
N TYR A 3 22.41 2.02 -29.80
CA TYR A 3 22.48 2.48 -28.39
C TYR A 3 22.68 3.99 -28.26
N MET A 4 23.51 4.60 -29.13
CA MET A 4 23.68 6.07 -29.15
C MET A 4 22.40 6.81 -29.57
N LYS A 5 21.62 6.25 -30.52
CA LYS A 5 20.33 6.83 -30.89
C LYS A 5 19.29 6.76 -29.76
N ARG A 6 19.24 5.66 -28.99
CA ARG A 6 18.35 5.55 -27.82
C ARG A 6 18.68 6.59 -26.74
N TYR A 7 19.96 6.80 -26.42
CA TYR A 7 20.37 7.81 -25.42
C TYR A 7 20.08 9.25 -25.87
N GLN A 8 20.25 9.56 -27.16
CA GLN A 8 19.95 10.90 -27.69
C GLN A 8 18.45 11.22 -27.66
N VAL A 9 17.59 10.23 -27.92
CA VAL A 9 16.13 10.41 -27.88
C VAL A 9 15.59 10.37 -26.44
N ALA A 10 16.18 9.56 -25.55
CA ALA A 10 15.75 9.45 -24.17
C ALA A 10 16.09 10.68 -23.32
N ARG A 11 17.13 11.46 -23.66
CA ARG A 11 17.53 12.66 -22.90
C ARG A 11 16.47 13.77 -22.81
N PRO A 12 15.86 14.25 -23.91
CA PRO A 12 14.81 15.27 -23.82
C PRO A 12 13.55 14.73 -23.11
N ILE A 13 13.20 13.46 -23.33
CA ILE A 13 12.08 12.80 -22.66
C ILE A 13 12.34 12.73 -21.15
N LYS A 14 13.54 12.30 -20.74
CA LYS A 14 13.98 12.28 -19.35
C LYS A 14 13.84 13.68 -18.74
N ALA A 15 14.43 14.70 -19.35
CA ALA A 15 14.33 16.07 -18.85
C ALA A 15 12.88 16.55 -18.66
N TYR A 16 11.99 16.20 -19.59
CA TYR A 16 10.56 16.52 -19.51
C TYR A 16 9.84 15.75 -18.38
N LEU A 17 10.08 14.44 -18.25
CA LEU A 17 9.47 13.62 -17.20
C LEU A 17 9.94 14.02 -15.79
N TYR A 18 11.16 14.55 -15.64
CA TYR A 18 11.65 15.08 -14.37
C TYR A 18 11.02 16.43 -13.99
N GLN A 19 10.57 17.23 -14.96
CA GLN A 19 9.88 18.50 -14.66
C GLN A 19 8.48 18.28 -14.08
N ARG A 20 7.91 17.09 -14.29
CA ARG A 20 6.56 16.72 -13.87
C ARG A 20 6.59 15.89 -12.60
N SER A 21 6.21 16.49 -11.48
CA SER A 21 6.18 15.83 -10.17
C SER A 21 5.14 14.70 -10.07
N ASP A 22 4.11 14.72 -10.92
CA ASP A 22 3.02 13.72 -10.94
C ASP A 22 3.40 12.42 -11.64
N THR A 23 4.50 12.39 -12.38
CA THR A 23 4.80 11.27 -13.28
C THR A 23 5.10 9.97 -12.51
N VAL A 24 5.84 10.07 -11.39
CA VAL A 24 6.14 8.90 -10.55
C VAL A 24 4.85 8.32 -9.98
N ARG A 25 3.93 9.16 -9.51
CA ARG A 25 2.61 8.74 -9.00
C ARG A 25 1.82 8.01 -10.07
N CYS A 26 1.73 8.56 -11.28
CA CYS A 26 1.05 7.90 -12.40
C CYS A 26 1.65 6.54 -12.75
N ILE A 27 2.99 6.43 -12.76
CA ILE A 27 3.67 5.16 -13.04
C ILE A 27 3.34 4.14 -11.95
N VAL A 28 3.44 4.52 -10.67
CA VAL A 28 3.16 3.62 -9.55
C VAL A 28 1.69 3.21 -9.53
N THR A 29 0.76 4.14 -9.76
CA THR A 29 -0.67 3.80 -9.89
C THR A 29 -0.88 2.78 -11.00
N SER A 30 -0.29 2.99 -12.19
CA SER A 30 -0.37 2.03 -13.30
C SER A 30 0.34 0.70 -13.02
N LEU A 31 1.35 0.69 -12.14
CA LEU A 31 2.07 -0.51 -11.72
C LEU A 31 1.28 -1.34 -10.72
N THR A 32 0.39 -0.71 -9.95
CA THR A 32 -0.37 -1.37 -8.87
C THR A 32 -1.85 -1.57 -9.19
N ASP A 33 -2.30 -1.10 -10.36
CA ASP A 33 -3.68 -1.24 -10.82
C ASP A 33 -3.87 -2.55 -11.58
N GLU A 34 -4.37 -3.55 -10.85
CA GLU A 34 -4.76 -4.86 -11.39
C GLU A 34 -5.98 -4.75 -12.33
N GLN A 35 -6.86 -3.77 -12.15
CA GLN A 35 -8.09 -3.64 -12.93
C GLN A 35 -7.80 -3.07 -14.32
N ALA A 36 -6.86 -2.13 -14.42
CA ALA A 36 -6.40 -1.60 -15.69
C ALA A 36 -5.57 -2.62 -16.49
N GLY A 37 -4.96 -3.61 -15.84
CA GLY A 37 -4.20 -4.68 -16.50
C GLY A 37 -3.12 -4.16 -17.45
N GLY A 38 -2.51 -3.01 -17.12
CA GLY A 38 -1.58 -2.33 -18.01
C GLY A 38 -0.26 -3.09 -18.20
N ASP A 39 0.47 -2.76 -19.28
CA ASP A 39 1.76 -3.37 -19.62
C ASP A 39 2.76 -3.42 -18.45
N LEU A 40 2.71 -2.44 -17.53
CA LEU A 40 3.57 -2.37 -16.35
C LEU A 40 3.19 -3.41 -15.28
N TYR A 41 1.90 -3.63 -15.04
CA TYR A 41 1.42 -4.65 -14.12
C TYR A 41 1.71 -6.05 -14.66
N GLU A 42 1.55 -6.26 -15.98
CA GLU A 42 1.91 -7.51 -16.63
C GLU A 42 3.43 -7.78 -16.57
N GLU A 43 4.27 -6.74 -16.71
CA GLU A 43 5.72 -6.84 -16.52
C GLU A 43 6.10 -7.21 -15.08
N LEU A 44 5.36 -6.69 -14.10
CA LEU A 44 5.54 -7.01 -12.68
C LEU A 44 5.24 -8.49 -12.39
N GLN A 45 4.22 -9.07 -13.04
CA GLN A 45 3.83 -10.47 -12.88
C GLN A 45 4.77 -11.49 -13.55
N ARG A 46 5.67 -11.06 -14.43
CA ARG A 46 6.54 -12.00 -15.15
C ARG A 46 7.46 -12.77 -14.22
N HIS A 47 7.46 -14.09 -14.33
CA HIS A 47 8.28 -15.00 -13.50
C HIS A 47 9.79 -14.95 -13.82
N ASP A 48 10.22 -14.41 -14.96
CA ASP A 48 11.64 -14.21 -15.32
C ASP A 48 12.22 -12.88 -14.80
N ALA A 49 11.46 -12.24 -13.91
CA ALA A 49 11.77 -11.02 -13.21
C ALA A 49 13.14 -11.04 -12.51
N LYS A 50 14.05 -10.15 -12.90
CA LYS A 50 15.27 -9.90 -12.13
C LYS A 50 15.01 -8.84 -11.05
N PRO A 51 15.57 -9.00 -9.83
CA PRO A 51 15.56 -7.95 -8.82
C PRO A 51 16.26 -6.68 -9.34
N LEU A 52 15.72 -5.52 -8.99
CA LEU A 52 16.18 -4.20 -9.42
C LEU A 52 17.39 -3.68 -8.61
N ASP A 53 18.04 -4.55 -7.84
CA ASP A 53 18.94 -4.16 -6.74
C ASP A 53 20.16 -3.36 -7.20
N HIS A 54 20.64 -3.51 -8.43
CA HIS A 54 21.81 -2.77 -8.95
C HIS A 54 21.57 -2.22 -10.37
N THR A 55 20.69 -1.23 -10.50
CA THR A 55 20.64 -0.36 -11.69
C THR A 55 21.45 0.93 -11.51
N GLY A 56 22.50 0.88 -10.68
CA GLY A 56 23.53 1.92 -10.63
C GLY A 56 24.21 2.03 -11.99
N TYR A 57 23.96 3.14 -12.69
CA TYR A 57 24.84 3.60 -13.76
C TYR A 57 26.24 3.78 -13.19
N GLY A 58 27.08 2.75 -13.35
CA GLY A 58 28.39 2.72 -12.71
C GLY A 58 29.21 1.45 -12.96
N SER A 59 28.61 0.35 -13.41
CA SER A 59 29.41 -0.76 -13.93
C SER A 59 29.62 -0.55 -15.42
N ASN A 60 30.80 -0.04 -15.78
CA ASN A 60 31.41 -0.42 -17.05
C ASN A 60 31.31 -1.95 -17.12
N ASP A 61 30.61 -2.46 -18.13
CA ASP A 61 30.59 -3.86 -18.55
C ASP A 61 32.01 -4.25 -19.00
N ASP A 62 32.92 -4.37 -18.03
CA ASP A 62 34.33 -4.77 -18.13
C ASP A 62 34.86 -5.22 -16.74
N SER A 63 34.02 -5.92 -15.97
CA SER A 63 34.46 -6.59 -14.73
C SER A 63 34.07 -8.06 -14.80
N ASP A 64 34.93 -8.82 -15.48
CA ASP A 64 34.98 -10.29 -15.52
C ASP A 64 35.39 -10.87 -14.14
N GLU A 65 34.61 -10.61 -13.10
CA GLU A 65 34.79 -11.25 -11.78
C GLU A 65 33.46 -11.81 -11.26
N ASP A 66 32.93 -12.81 -11.96
CA ASP A 66 32.03 -13.80 -11.35
C ASP A 66 32.55 -15.20 -11.70
N LEU A 67 33.28 -15.80 -10.77
CA LEU A 67 33.76 -17.18 -10.79
C LEU A 67 32.62 -18.17 -10.50
N GLY A 68 31.53 -18.05 -11.26
CA GLY A 68 30.42 -19.00 -11.29
C GLY A 68 30.46 -19.83 -12.57
N GLU A 69 30.20 -21.14 -12.49
CA GLU A 69 30.12 -22.00 -13.67
C GLU A 69 29.15 -21.40 -14.70
N PRO A 70 29.56 -21.23 -15.96
CA PRO A 70 28.69 -20.67 -16.99
C PRO A 70 27.48 -21.58 -17.14
N ALA A 71 26.28 -21.00 -17.03
CA ALA A 71 25.04 -21.72 -17.30
C ALA A 71 25.18 -22.53 -18.61
N PRO A 72 24.66 -23.77 -18.71
CA PRO A 72 24.91 -24.68 -19.83
C PRO A 72 24.41 -24.17 -21.21
N ASN A 73 23.76 -23.01 -21.24
CA ASN A 73 23.29 -22.30 -22.43
C ASN A 73 24.03 -20.98 -22.70
N TRP A 74 25.08 -20.66 -21.94
CA TRP A 74 25.88 -19.46 -22.13
C TRP A 74 26.61 -19.52 -23.46
N ARG A 75 26.31 -18.57 -24.34
CA ARG A 75 27.03 -18.37 -25.60
C ARG A 75 27.48 -16.92 -25.66
N PRO A 76 28.77 -16.64 -25.95
CA PRO A 76 29.25 -15.27 -26.10
C PRO A 76 28.43 -14.55 -27.18
N LYS A 77 28.08 -13.29 -26.91
CA LYS A 77 27.45 -12.42 -27.90
C LYS A 77 28.42 -12.25 -29.07
N SER A 78 28.19 -12.97 -30.17
CA SER A 78 29.04 -12.88 -31.36
C SER A 78 29.08 -11.44 -31.85
N LYS A 79 30.24 -10.76 -31.67
CA LYS A 79 30.51 -9.39 -32.15
C LYS A 79 30.83 -9.38 -33.65
N LEU A 80 30.15 -10.18 -34.45
CA LEU A 80 30.37 -10.24 -35.89
C LEU A 80 29.04 -10.08 -36.63
N VAL A 81 28.58 -8.83 -36.69
CA VAL A 81 27.81 -8.40 -37.87
C VAL A 81 28.85 -8.06 -38.92
N THR A 82 29.35 -9.08 -39.62
CA THR A 82 29.94 -8.86 -40.94
C THR A 82 28.79 -8.82 -41.93
N SER A 83 28.77 -7.77 -42.73
CA SER A 83 27.74 -7.42 -43.69
C SER A 83 27.76 -8.34 -44.90
N SER A 84 27.41 -9.61 -44.73
CA SER A 84 27.08 -10.53 -45.82
C SER A 84 26.84 -11.92 -45.24
N SER A 85 25.58 -12.34 -45.11
CA SER A 85 25.13 -13.67 -45.55
C SER A 85 23.65 -13.86 -45.21
N THR A 86 23.01 -14.47 -46.19
CA THR A 86 21.59 -14.72 -46.35
C THR A 86 21.04 -15.71 -45.33
N LYS A 87 19.81 -15.45 -44.89
CA LYS A 87 18.77 -16.45 -44.61
C LYS A 87 19.21 -17.58 -43.66
N ASP A 88 19.26 -17.28 -42.37
CA ASP A 88 18.96 -18.19 -41.23
C ASP A 88 19.36 -17.56 -39.89
N ALA A 89 19.16 -16.24 -39.76
CA ALA A 89 19.15 -15.62 -38.44
C ALA A 89 17.80 -15.94 -37.81
N VAL A 90 17.72 -17.07 -37.10
CA VAL A 90 16.69 -17.28 -36.07
C VAL A 90 16.77 -16.05 -35.18
N ALA A 91 15.82 -15.14 -35.37
CA ALA A 91 15.65 -13.97 -34.55
C ALA A 91 15.38 -14.50 -33.14
N ARG A 92 16.46 -14.67 -32.35
CA ARG A 92 16.33 -14.85 -30.92
C ARG A 92 15.44 -13.71 -30.47
N PRO A 93 14.31 -13.98 -29.79
CA PRO A 93 13.43 -12.91 -29.34
C PRO A 93 14.34 -11.95 -28.57
N MET A 94 14.47 -10.71 -29.07
CA MET A 94 15.09 -9.65 -28.29
C MET A 94 14.35 -9.70 -26.97
N HIS A 95 15.02 -10.11 -25.89
CA HIS A 95 14.46 -10.02 -24.54
C HIS A 95 13.79 -8.66 -24.45
N LYS A 96 12.46 -8.65 -24.26
CA LYS A 96 11.73 -7.41 -23.98
C LYS A 96 12.49 -6.79 -22.81
N SER A 97 13.17 -5.68 -23.08
CA SER A 97 13.99 -5.02 -22.07
C SER A 97 13.06 -4.65 -20.94
N ASP A 98 13.33 -5.16 -19.75
CA ASP A 98 12.52 -4.93 -18.56
C ASP A 98 12.19 -3.43 -18.44
N ILE A 99 10.89 -3.13 -18.56
CA ILE A 99 10.37 -1.76 -18.62
C ILE A 99 10.62 -1.08 -17.27
N LEU A 100 10.50 -1.82 -16.16
CA LEU A 100 10.76 -1.31 -14.82
C LEU A 100 12.24 -0.99 -14.65
N SER A 101 13.14 -1.85 -15.12
CA SER A 101 14.57 -1.57 -15.15
C SER A 101 14.89 -0.30 -15.96
N MET A 102 14.19 -0.06 -17.07
CA MET A 102 14.34 1.15 -17.86
C MET A 102 13.83 2.40 -17.11
N LEU A 103 12.66 2.31 -16.47
CA LEU A 103 12.06 3.41 -15.71
C LEU A 103 12.92 3.78 -14.50
N VAL A 104 13.39 2.79 -13.73
CA VAL A 104 14.32 3.03 -12.63
C VAL A 104 15.63 3.62 -13.15
N GLY A 105 16.15 3.17 -14.30
CA GLY A 105 17.32 3.78 -14.94
C GLY A 105 17.10 5.23 -15.41
N ILE A 106 15.88 5.61 -15.78
CA ILE A 106 15.52 7.00 -16.11
C ILE A 106 15.53 7.85 -14.84
N TYR A 107 14.85 7.42 -13.77
CA TYR A 107 14.71 8.18 -12.53
C TYR A 107 15.92 8.09 -11.58
N GLY A 108 16.81 7.12 -11.81
CA GLY A 108 18.09 6.96 -11.11
C GLY A 108 18.01 6.23 -9.77
N SER A 109 16.85 6.20 -9.11
CA SER A 109 16.66 5.46 -7.86
C SER A 109 15.32 4.74 -7.84
N LYS A 110 15.34 3.49 -7.36
CA LYS A 110 14.13 2.70 -7.09
C LYS A 110 13.35 3.26 -5.89
N GLU A 111 14.02 3.94 -4.97
CA GLU A 111 13.43 4.47 -3.72
C GLU A 111 12.33 5.50 -3.96
N LEU A 112 12.39 6.26 -5.07
CA LEU A 112 11.33 7.21 -5.41
C LEU A 112 9.99 6.49 -5.67
N PHE A 113 10.04 5.34 -6.34
CA PHE A 113 8.86 4.51 -6.59
C PHE A 113 8.34 3.87 -5.30
N VAL A 114 9.25 3.41 -4.43
CA VAL A 114 8.89 2.82 -3.14
C VAL A 114 8.23 3.85 -2.22
N ASN A 115 8.78 5.06 -2.14
CA ASN A 115 8.22 6.13 -1.32
C ASN A 115 6.85 6.60 -1.83
N GLU A 116 6.69 6.73 -3.16
CA GLU A 116 5.39 7.09 -3.74
C GLU A 116 4.37 5.97 -3.55
N TYR A 117 4.77 4.71 -3.72
CA TYR A 117 3.91 3.56 -3.42
C TYR A 117 3.50 3.54 -1.95
N ARG A 118 4.41 3.82 -1.01
CA ARG A 118 4.10 3.93 0.42
C ARG A 118 3.04 4.99 0.68
N ALA A 119 3.14 6.17 0.04
CA ALA A 119 2.15 7.22 0.17
C ALA A 119 0.78 6.80 -0.40
N LEU A 120 0.77 6.24 -1.61
CA LEU A 120 -0.46 5.75 -2.25
C LEU A 120 -1.14 4.63 -1.45
N LEU A 121 -0.35 3.69 -0.92
CA LEU A 121 -0.85 2.60 -0.09
C LEU A 121 -1.43 3.14 1.23
N ALA A 122 -0.81 4.14 1.84
CA ALA A 122 -1.34 4.76 3.07
C ALA A 122 -2.72 5.37 2.84
N ASP A 123 -2.84 6.18 1.79
CA ASP A 123 -4.11 6.81 1.40
C ASP A 123 -5.19 5.74 1.14
N LYS A 124 -4.83 4.71 0.36
CA LYS A 124 -5.74 3.61 0.00
C LYS A 124 -6.20 2.80 1.22
N LEU A 125 -5.28 2.45 2.12
CA LEU A 125 -5.58 1.68 3.32
C LEU A 125 -6.43 2.45 4.33
N LEU A 126 -6.22 3.77 4.47
CA LEU A 126 -7.02 4.60 5.37
C LEU A 126 -8.43 4.89 4.82
N ALA A 127 -8.56 4.99 3.50
CA ALA A 127 -9.87 5.12 2.85
C ALA A 127 -10.71 3.83 2.90
N ASN A 128 -10.07 2.68 3.15
CA ASN A 128 -10.74 1.38 3.21
C ASN A 128 -11.40 1.11 4.56
N LEU A 129 -12.72 1.24 4.61
CA LEU A 129 -13.54 1.00 5.80
C LEU A 129 -13.81 -0.49 6.10
N GLU A 130 -13.65 -1.38 5.11
CA GLU A 130 -13.96 -2.80 5.23
C GLU A 130 -12.77 -3.65 5.70
N TYR A 131 -11.59 -3.04 5.82
CA TYR A 131 -10.34 -3.72 6.17
C TYR A 131 -10.03 -4.91 5.24
N ASP A 132 -10.36 -4.79 3.95
CA ASP A 132 -9.96 -5.77 2.92
C ASP A 132 -8.56 -5.43 2.39
N THR A 133 -7.56 -6.24 2.72
CA THR A 133 -6.17 -6.01 2.31
C THR A 133 -5.64 -7.07 1.36
N ASP A 134 -6.46 -8.02 0.90
CA ASP A 134 -5.97 -9.20 0.17
C ASP A 134 -5.31 -8.81 -1.15
N ARG A 135 -5.90 -7.83 -1.85
CA ARG A 135 -5.37 -7.30 -3.12
C ARG A 135 -4.08 -6.53 -2.94
N ASP A 136 -4.00 -5.73 -1.88
CA ASP A 136 -2.82 -4.95 -1.53
C ASP A 136 -1.67 -5.86 -1.12
N PHE A 137 -1.99 -6.94 -0.38
CA PHE A 137 -1.04 -7.97 -0.03
C PHE A 137 -0.49 -8.68 -1.27
N HIS A 138 -1.36 -9.09 -2.20
CA HIS A 138 -0.91 -9.71 -3.45
C HIS A 138 0.02 -8.79 -4.26
N THR A 139 -0.35 -7.52 -4.41
CA THR A 139 0.45 -6.53 -5.12
C THR A 139 1.80 -6.29 -4.44
N LEU A 140 1.82 -6.26 -3.10
CA LEU A 140 3.04 -6.14 -2.32
C LEU A 140 4.00 -7.31 -2.54
N GLU A 141 3.50 -8.55 -2.57
CA GLU A 141 4.34 -9.73 -2.81
C GLU A 141 4.99 -9.69 -4.20
N LEU A 142 4.26 -9.24 -5.22
CA LEU A 142 4.84 -9.00 -6.54
C LEU A 142 5.92 -7.92 -6.53
N LEU A 143 5.69 -6.82 -5.79
CA LEU A 143 6.66 -5.74 -5.65
C LEU A 143 7.92 -6.19 -4.89
N LYS A 144 7.81 -7.07 -3.90
CA LYS A 144 8.96 -7.65 -3.17
C LYS A 144 9.90 -8.41 -4.11
N LEU A 145 9.36 -9.16 -5.07
CA LEU A 145 10.17 -9.89 -6.06
C LEU A 145 11.01 -8.96 -6.94
N ARG A 146 10.55 -7.72 -7.18
CA ARG A 146 11.23 -6.75 -8.04
C ARG A 146 12.10 -5.75 -7.28
N PHE A 147 11.56 -5.13 -6.25
CA PHE A 147 12.20 -4.04 -5.52
C PHE A 147 12.99 -4.50 -4.30
N GLY A 148 12.82 -5.76 -3.88
CA GLY A 148 13.45 -6.35 -2.71
C GLY A 148 12.58 -6.26 -1.46
N GLU A 149 12.73 -7.24 -0.56
CA GLU A 149 11.96 -7.33 0.68
C GLU A 149 12.24 -6.17 1.64
N GLU A 150 13.50 -5.77 1.77
CA GLU A 150 13.92 -4.69 2.68
C GLU A 150 13.26 -3.35 2.32
N SER A 151 13.21 -3.02 1.03
CA SER A 151 12.57 -1.79 0.56
C SER A 151 11.05 -1.78 0.79
N MET A 152 10.42 -2.96 0.79
CA MET A 152 8.97 -3.10 0.95
C MET A 152 8.50 -3.32 2.40
N HIS A 153 9.43 -3.43 3.34
CA HIS A 153 9.15 -3.74 4.74
C HIS A 153 8.15 -2.78 5.40
N GLN A 154 8.24 -1.47 5.09
CA GLN A 154 7.32 -0.48 5.65
C GLN A 154 5.88 -0.70 5.18
N CYS A 155 5.69 -0.98 3.88
CA CYS A 155 4.39 -1.25 3.30
C CYS A 155 3.77 -2.54 3.86
N GLU A 156 4.58 -3.56 4.14
CA GLU A 156 4.13 -4.79 4.80
C GLU A 156 3.58 -4.51 6.21
N ILE A 157 4.29 -3.70 6.98
CA ILE A 157 3.83 -3.32 8.33
C ILE A 157 2.52 -2.52 8.25
N MET A 158 2.37 -1.63 7.28
CA MET A 158 1.12 -0.88 7.08
C MET A 158 -0.06 -1.82 6.84
N ILE A 159 0.07 -2.82 5.98
CA ILE A 159 -0.99 -3.83 5.75
C ILE A 159 -1.27 -4.64 7.02
N LYS A 160 -0.22 -5.01 7.75
CA LYS A 160 -0.37 -5.74 9.02
C LYS A 160 -1.09 -4.90 10.08
N ASP A 161 -0.81 -3.61 10.17
CA ASP A 161 -1.46 -2.69 11.11
C ASP A 161 -2.98 -2.62 10.86
N ILE A 162 -3.41 -2.59 9.59
CA ILE A 162 -4.84 -2.61 9.22
C ILE A 162 -5.50 -3.94 9.60
N ASN A 163 -4.83 -5.06 9.34
CA ASN A 163 -5.32 -6.38 9.74
C ASN A 163 -5.42 -6.52 11.28
N ASP A 164 -4.43 -6.01 12.00
CA ASP A 164 -4.46 -5.99 13.46
C ASP A 164 -5.55 -5.04 13.99
N SER A 165 -5.81 -3.92 13.31
CA SER A 165 -6.92 -3.00 13.61
C SER A 165 -8.27 -3.69 13.54
N LYS A 166 -8.53 -4.45 12.46
CA LYS A 166 -9.76 -5.27 12.30
C LYS A 166 -9.98 -6.21 13.48
N ARG A 167 -8.92 -6.89 13.92
CA ARG A 167 -8.96 -7.82 15.06
C ARG A 167 -9.24 -7.09 16.37
N ILE A 168 -8.61 -5.93 16.57
CA ILE A 168 -8.77 -5.12 17.79
C ILE A 168 -10.20 -4.57 17.87
N ASN A 169 -10.75 -4.04 16.78
CA ASN A 169 -12.12 -3.55 16.72
C ASN A 169 -13.13 -4.66 17.03
N SER A 170 -12.95 -5.86 16.45
CA SER A 170 -13.79 -7.03 16.77
C SER A 170 -13.72 -7.44 18.25
N ASN A 171 -12.51 -7.43 18.83
CA ASN A 171 -12.32 -7.74 20.26
C ASN A 171 -12.96 -6.68 21.17
N LEU A 172 -12.88 -5.40 20.82
CA LEU A 172 -13.52 -4.33 21.58
C LEU A 172 -15.04 -4.39 21.48
N ARG A 173 -15.59 -4.60 20.27
CA ARG A 173 -17.03 -4.76 20.04
C ARG A 173 -17.60 -5.96 20.82
N SER A 174 -16.92 -7.11 20.80
CA SER A 174 -17.34 -8.29 21.56
C SER A 174 -17.23 -8.10 23.08
N THR A 175 -16.19 -7.42 23.56
CA THR A 175 -16.03 -7.06 24.98
C THR A 175 -17.14 -6.11 25.44
N ALA A 176 -17.45 -5.09 24.64
CA ALA A 176 -18.52 -4.13 24.91
C ALA A 176 -19.90 -4.83 24.95
N ALA A 177 -20.19 -5.68 23.97
CA ALA A 177 -21.43 -6.46 23.94
C ALA A 177 -21.58 -7.36 25.19
N THR A 178 -20.48 -8.00 25.62
CA THR A 178 -20.47 -8.86 26.81
C THR A 178 -20.69 -8.05 28.09
N ALA A 179 -20.11 -6.85 28.19
CA ALA A 179 -20.30 -5.95 29.31
C ALA A 179 -21.77 -5.49 29.43
N LEU A 180 -22.41 -5.14 28.31
CA LEU A 180 -23.83 -4.78 28.28
C LEU A 180 -24.74 -5.93 28.76
N ILE A 181 -24.48 -7.16 28.30
CA ILE A 181 -25.22 -8.35 28.73
C ILE A 181 -25.02 -8.60 30.24
N ALA A 182 -23.81 -8.39 30.77
CA ALA A 182 -23.52 -8.55 32.19
C ALA A 182 -24.25 -7.51 33.06
N GLU A 183 -24.33 -6.26 32.62
CA GLU A 183 -25.11 -5.22 33.29
C GLU A 183 -26.60 -5.51 33.26
N GLU A 184 -27.13 -5.96 32.13
CA GLU A 184 -28.54 -6.33 32.02
C GLU A 184 -28.88 -7.49 32.94
N ARG A 185 -28.01 -8.49 33.06
CA ARG A 185 -28.15 -9.60 34.04
C ARG A 185 -28.17 -9.12 35.49
N LYS A 186 -27.39 -8.10 35.85
CA LYS A 186 -27.43 -7.48 37.19
C LYS A 186 -28.75 -6.75 37.44
N LYS A 187 -29.26 -5.98 36.45
CA LYS A 187 -30.56 -5.29 36.53
C LYS A 187 -31.75 -6.26 36.59
N ARG A 188 -31.66 -7.41 35.90
CA ARG A 188 -32.68 -8.48 35.89
C ARG A 188 -32.83 -9.25 37.21
N ARG A 189 -31.96 -9.07 38.21
CA ARG A 189 -32.17 -9.62 39.57
C ARG A 189 -33.27 -8.89 40.37
N GLY A 190 -33.89 -7.82 39.84
CA GLY A 190 -34.88 -7.01 40.55
C GLY A 190 -36.29 -6.85 39.92
N ARG A 191 -36.56 -7.21 38.66
CA ARG A 191 -37.90 -7.01 38.07
C ARG A 191 -38.21 -7.93 36.88
N ARG A 192 -39.47 -8.36 36.80
CA ARG A 192 -40.05 -9.40 35.93
C ARG A 192 -40.06 -9.00 34.44
N LYS A 193 -39.93 -10.03 33.60
CA LYS A 193 -39.76 -10.12 32.15
C LYS A 193 -40.59 -9.14 31.29
N GLU A 194 -39.90 -8.42 30.41
CA GLU A 194 -40.30 -8.26 29.00
C GLU A 194 -39.02 -8.29 28.14
N CYS A 195 -39.14 -8.80 26.92
CA CYS A 195 -38.05 -9.18 26.05
C CYS A 195 -37.82 -8.05 25.05
N ILE A 196 -36.64 -7.45 25.02
CA ILE A 196 -36.19 -6.65 23.88
C ILE A 196 -34.87 -7.25 23.43
N ARG A 197 -34.94 -8.25 22.54
CA ARG A 197 -33.77 -8.94 21.97
C ARG A 197 -33.24 -8.24 20.71
N THR A 198 -33.52 -6.95 20.53
CA THR A 198 -33.38 -6.29 19.23
C THR A 198 -32.64 -4.94 19.24
N GLN A 199 -31.97 -4.57 20.34
CA GLN A 199 -31.19 -3.31 20.39
C GLN A 199 -29.82 -3.45 21.10
N LEU A 200 -29.23 -4.65 21.12
CA LEU A 200 -27.88 -4.89 21.64
C LEU A 200 -26.76 -4.44 20.68
N SER A 201 -27.11 -3.82 19.55
CA SER A 201 -26.16 -3.44 18.50
C SER A 201 -25.38 -2.15 18.77
N ASP A 202 -25.75 -1.34 19.77
CA ASP A 202 -25.26 0.05 19.82
C ASP A 202 -24.31 0.38 20.97
N GLY A 203 -23.59 -0.62 21.49
CA GLY A 203 -22.61 -0.39 22.56
C GLY A 203 -21.34 0.34 22.09
N PHE A 204 -21.02 0.24 20.80
CA PHE A 204 -19.80 0.79 20.24
C PHE A 204 -20.00 1.13 18.76
N VAL A 205 -20.24 2.42 18.46
CA VAL A 205 -20.45 2.91 17.08
C VAL A 205 -19.13 3.21 16.37
N VAL A 206 -18.06 3.41 17.13
CA VAL A 206 -16.77 3.83 16.58
C VAL A 206 -15.97 2.63 16.10
N ASP A 207 -15.38 2.71 14.91
CA ASP A 207 -14.23 1.89 14.53
C ASP A 207 -12.99 2.78 14.44
N ALA A 208 -11.83 2.21 14.74
CA ALA A 208 -10.56 2.92 14.63
C ALA A 208 -9.56 2.13 13.79
N SER A 209 -8.87 2.83 12.90
CA SER A 209 -7.69 2.31 12.21
C SER A 209 -6.46 2.65 13.04
N ILE A 210 -5.84 1.62 13.62
CA ILE A 210 -4.69 1.75 14.52
C ILE A 210 -3.42 1.49 13.71
N VAL A 211 -2.64 2.54 13.54
CA VAL A 211 -1.48 2.55 12.65
C VAL A 211 -0.18 2.81 13.42
N SER A 212 0.93 2.23 12.97
CA SER A 212 2.24 2.45 13.57
C SER A 212 2.85 3.78 13.14
N HIS A 213 3.35 4.57 14.09
CA HIS A 213 3.86 5.92 13.80
C HIS A 213 5.12 5.95 12.91
N VAL A 214 5.95 4.90 12.94
CA VAL A 214 7.29 4.91 12.30
C VAL A 214 7.24 4.43 10.84
N PHE A 215 6.26 3.60 10.49
CA PHE A 215 6.23 2.92 9.20
C PHE A 215 5.26 3.57 8.20
N TRP A 216 4.40 4.45 8.69
CA TRP A 216 3.48 5.22 7.87
C TRP A 216 4.14 6.52 7.39
N PRO A 217 3.72 7.07 6.23
CA PRO A 217 4.10 8.41 5.80
C PRO A 217 3.78 9.46 6.87
N GLU A 218 4.44 10.62 6.79
CA GLU A 218 4.15 11.72 7.71
C GLU A 218 2.70 12.18 7.53
N MET A 219 1.89 11.95 8.56
CA MET A 219 0.50 12.37 8.62
C MET A 219 0.43 13.69 9.35
N GLU A 220 -0.27 14.67 8.77
CA GLU A 220 -0.47 15.95 9.42
C GLU A 220 -1.27 15.77 10.73
N LYS A 221 -0.75 16.39 11.80
CA LYS A 221 -1.38 16.42 13.12
C LYS A 221 -1.90 17.82 13.35
N ASN A 222 -3.02 18.17 12.74
CA ASN A 222 -3.70 19.40 13.14
C ASN A 222 -4.81 19.09 14.15
N ASP A 223 -4.84 19.89 15.20
CA ASP A 223 -5.85 19.77 16.25
C ASP A 223 -7.20 20.27 15.71
N LEU A 224 -8.22 19.41 15.77
CA LEU A 224 -9.59 19.82 15.50
C LEU A 224 -10.12 20.57 16.74
N LYS A 225 -10.56 21.81 16.53
CA LYS A 225 -10.89 22.75 17.61
C LYS A 225 -12.18 22.42 18.37
N VAL A 226 -13.11 21.66 17.77
CA VAL A 226 -14.44 21.40 18.33
C VAL A 226 -14.91 19.98 18.00
N TYR A 227 -15.31 19.25 19.04
CA TYR A 227 -15.96 17.93 18.95
C TYR A 227 -17.37 17.99 19.54
N PRO A 228 -18.35 17.28 18.95
CA PRO A 228 -19.51 16.84 19.70
C PRO A 228 -19.04 16.02 20.92
N THR A 229 -19.53 16.37 22.11
CA THR A 229 -19.11 15.75 23.38
C THR A 229 -19.29 14.23 23.38
N GLN A 230 -20.35 13.75 22.72
CA GLN A 230 -20.67 12.34 22.58
C GLN A 230 -19.54 11.55 21.88
N VAL A 231 -18.98 12.09 20.79
CA VAL A 231 -17.89 11.45 20.04
C VAL A 231 -16.63 11.38 20.90
N LYS A 232 -16.32 12.47 21.61
CA LYS A 232 -15.16 12.53 22.51
C LYS A 232 -15.24 11.49 23.64
N ASP A 233 -16.43 11.29 24.21
CA ASP A 233 -16.64 10.29 25.24
C ASP A 233 -16.43 8.87 24.70
N GLN A 234 -16.94 8.58 23.50
CA GLN A 234 -16.74 7.29 22.82
C GLN A 234 -15.27 7.04 22.46
N LEU A 235 -14.54 8.03 21.96
CA LEU A 235 -13.10 7.93 21.68
C LEU A 235 -12.28 7.70 22.96
N THR A 236 -12.67 8.37 24.06
CA THR A 236 -12.04 8.18 25.37
C THR A 236 -12.30 6.76 25.90
N GLN A 237 -13.52 6.25 25.74
CA GLN A 237 -13.88 4.89 26.09
C GLN A 237 -13.10 3.87 25.25
N TYR A 238 -12.97 4.09 23.94
CA TYR A 238 -12.13 3.25 23.06
C TYR A 238 -10.70 3.17 23.57
N SER A 239 -10.10 4.33 23.85
CA SER A 239 -8.71 4.44 24.31
C SER A 239 -8.48 3.69 25.63
N LYS A 240 -9.47 3.73 26.54
CA LYS A 240 -9.44 3.01 27.81
C LYS A 240 -9.50 1.49 27.62
N GLU A 241 -10.39 0.99 26.77
CA GLU A 241 -10.49 -0.45 26.50
C GLU A 241 -9.27 -0.95 25.73
N TYR A 242 -8.76 -0.16 24.78
CA TYR A 242 -7.51 -0.45 24.08
C TYR A 242 -6.32 -0.58 25.03
N ALA A 243 -6.18 0.33 26.00
CA ALA A 243 -5.10 0.30 26.97
C ALA A 243 -5.12 -0.96 27.86
N LYS A 244 -6.31 -1.51 28.15
CA LYS A 244 -6.44 -2.81 28.83
C LYS A 244 -5.98 -3.96 27.96
N LEU A 245 -6.32 -3.93 26.67
CA LEU A 245 -5.99 -4.98 25.70
C LEU A 245 -4.49 -4.99 25.33
N LYS A 246 -3.85 -3.82 25.20
CA LYS A 246 -2.49 -3.64 24.69
C LYS A 246 -1.60 -2.80 25.62
N ASN A 247 -1.58 -3.13 26.92
CA ASN A 247 -0.69 -2.49 27.90
C ASN A 247 0.81 -2.67 27.50
N PRO A 248 1.68 -1.64 27.53
CA PRO A 248 1.50 -0.24 28.00
C PRO A 248 1.23 0.79 26.90
N ARG A 249 0.71 0.38 25.75
CA ARG A 249 0.49 1.26 24.61
C ARG A 249 -0.71 2.20 24.84
N ARG A 250 -0.59 3.43 24.33
CA ARG A 250 -1.64 4.46 24.35
C ARG A 250 -1.93 4.93 22.94
N LEU A 251 -3.18 5.26 22.66
CA LEU A 251 -3.60 5.80 21.37
C LEU A 251 -3.44 7.32 21.35
N ILE A 252 -3.00 7.82 20.20
CA ILE A 252 -3.01 9.25 19.84
C ILE A 252 -3.91 9.33 18.62
N TRP A 253 -4.98 10.12 18.72
CA TRP A 253 -5.96 10.24 17.66
C TRP A 253 -5.46 11.17 16.55
N LEU A 254 -5.60 10.76 15.30
CA LEU A 254 -5.34 11.56 14.11
C LEU A 254 -6.67 11.97 13.51
N GLU A 255 -7.24 13.01 14.10
CA GLU A 255 -8.67 13.21 13.98
C GLU A 255 -9.11 13.75 12.61
N GLN A 256 -8.21 14.40 11.88
CA GLN A 256 -8.45 14.91 10.52
C GLN A 256 -8.62 13.82 9.47
N LEU A 257 -8.08 12.63 9.73
CA LEU A 257 -8.16 11.47 8.85
C LEU A 257 -9.37 10.58 9.18
N GLY A 258 -10.18 10.99 10.16
CA GLY A 258 -11.41 10.30 10.50
C GLY A 258 -12.52 10.55 9.49
N THR A 259 -13.33 9.53 9.24
CA THR A 259 -14.57 9.63 8.48
C THR A 259 -15.76 9.40 9.41
N VAL A 260 -16.85 10.12 9.17
CA VAL A 260 -18.10 9.98 9.93
C VAL A 260 -19.27 9.89 8.96
N GLU A 261 -20.21 9.00 9.25
CA GLU A 261 -21.48 8.90 8.56
C GLU A 261 -22.55 9.55 9.44
N LEU A 262 -23.31 10.50 8.87
CA LEU A 262 -24.30 11.29 9.60
C LEU A 262 -25.65 11.19 8.89
N GLU A 263 -26.68 10.79 9.62
CA GLU A 263 -28.07 10.92 9.18
C GLU A 263 -28.63 12.26 9.67
N LEU A 264 -29.10 13.09 8.74
CA LEU A 264 -29.69 14.39 9.05
C LEU A 264 -31.19 14.34 8.81
N TYR A 265 -31.96 14.66 9.85
CA TYR A 265 -33.39 14.88 9.75
C TYR A 265 -33.62 16.38 9.73
N LEU A 266 -33.99 16.90 8.57
CA LEU A 266 -34.38 18.30 8.39
C LEU A 266 -35.90 18.34 8.51
N ASP A 267 -36.42 19.17 9.41
CA ASP A 267 -37.85 19.44 9.44
C ASP A 267 -38.20 20.23 8.18
N ASP A 268 -39.06 19.69 7.31
CA ASP A 268 -39.60 20.44 6.19
C ASP A 268 -40.40 21.63 6.76
N GLU A 269 -39.96 22.86 6.45
CA GLU A 269 -40.77 24.06 6.60
C GLU A 269 -42.07 23.84 5.80
N SER A 270 -43.11 23.42 6.52
CA SER A 270 -44.48 23.47 6.04
C SER A 270 -44.88 24.94 6.05
N ASP A 271 -44.57 25.61 4.96
CA ASP A 271 -45.09 26.94 4.64
C ASP A 271 -46.63 26.81 4.53
N GLY A 272 -47.31 27.56 5.40
CA GLY A 272 -48.75 27.70 5.48
C GLY A 272 -49.33 28.78 4.57
#